data_AF-V6KXI6-F1
#
_entry.id   AF-V6KXI6-F1
#
_cell.length_a   1.000
_cell.length_b   1.000
_cell.length_c   1.000
_cell.angle_alpha   90.00
_cell.angle_beta   90.00
_cell.angle_gamma   90.00
#
_symmetry.space_group_name_H-M   'P 1'
#
loop_
_entity.id
_entity.type
_entity.pdbx_description
1 polymer ?
#
loop_
_entity_poly.entity_id
_entity_poly.type
_entity_poly.pdbx_seq_one_letter_code
_entity_poly.pdbx_strand_id
1 'polypeptide(L)'
;MDPDRGHGGTNDGGDAVSDARTPADIEADIVRRRDELAAALDELAMRVHPKTIMAEGKAKAAATVDRTAGRAYVAVNAKVTRARASLVDEQGSPRLERVVPVALVAVAVVGGVLAMSVRRRRG
;
A
#
# COMPACT_ATOMS: atom_id res chain seq x y z
N MET A 1 67.57 -48.67 -28.63
CA MET A 1 66.51 -49.69 -28.67
C MET A 1 66.03 -49.85 -27.24
N ASP A 2 64.86 -49.42 -26.81
CA ASP A 2 63.75 -48.68 -27.42
C ASP A 2 62.98 -48.08 -26.21
N PRO A 3 62.41 -46.87 -26.28
CA PRO A 3 61.68 -46.26 -25.17
C PRO A 3 60.19 -46.59 -25.31
N ASP A 4 59.54 -47.04 -24.23
CA ASP A 4 58.08 -47.06 -24.20
C ASP A 4 57.54 -46.39 -22.92
N ARG A 5 57.40 -45.07 -23.01
CA ARG A 5 56.46 -44.31 -22.20
C ARG A 5 55.30 -43.94 -23.11
N GLY A 6 54.17 -44.64 -22.92
CA GLY A 6 52.91 -44.33 -23.56
C GLY A 6 51.79 -44.14 -22.54
N HIS A 7 51.86 -43.08 -21.72
CA HIS A 7 50.66 -42.49 -21.14
C HIS A 7 50.02 -41.60 -22.22
N GLY A 8 49.11 -42.18 -23.02
CA GLY A 8 48.12 -41.46 -23.81
C GLY A 8 46.77 -42.00 -23.35
N GLY A 9 45.86 -41.20 -22.80
CA GLY A 9 45.38 -39.95 -23.34
C GLY A 9 43.88 -40.15 -23.49
N THR A 10 43.15 -39.76 -22.44
CA THR A 10 41.69 -39.78 -22.37
C THR A 10 41.14 -39.01 -23.57
N ASN A 11 40.63 -39.73 -24.57
CA ASN A 11 39.92 -39.14 -25.69
C ASN A 11 38.42 -39.16 -25.39
N ASP A 12 37.98 -38.33 -24.44
CA ASP A 12 36.57 -37.98 -24.23
C ASP A 12 36.15 -36.89 -25.24
N GLY A 13 36.43 -37.14 -26.52
CA GLY A 13 36.08 -36.24 -27.63
C GLY A 13 34.84 -36.67 -28.41
N GLY A 14 34.25 -37.83 -28.09
CA GLY A 14 33.12 -38.43 -28.81
C GLY A 14 31.74 -38.02 -28.29
N ASP A 15 31.61 -37.66 -27.02
CA ASP A 15 30.30 -37.44 -26.39
C ASP A 15 29.80 -35.97 -26.52
N ALA A 16 30.68 -35.02 -26.81
CA ALA A 16 30.33 -33.60 -26.87
C ALA A 16 29.56 -33.18 -28.15
N VAL A 17 29.49 -34.04 -29.17
CA VAL A 17 28.77 -33.77 -30.43
C VAL A 17 27.41 -34.48 -30.47
N SER A 18 27.20 -35.51 -29.64
CA SER A 18 25.91 -36.20 -29.51
C SER A 18 24.90 -35.46 -28.64
N ASP A 19 25.34 -34.45 -27.88
CA ASP A 19 24.48 -33.54 -27.11
C ASP A 19 24.20 -32.21 -27.85
N ALA A 20 24.55 -32.15 -29.14
CA ALA A 20 24.24 -31.00 -29.99
C ALA A 20 22.73 -30.99 -30.28
N ARG A 21 22.00 -30.15 -29.55
CA ARG A 21 20.57 -29.87 -29.75
C ARG A 21 20.24 -29.76 -31.25
N THR A 22 19.31 -30.57 -31.72
CA THR A 22 18.93 -30.55 -33.14
C THR A 22 18.12 -29.28 -33.44
N PRO A 23 18.10 -28.81 -34.70
CA PRO A 23 17.23 -27.70 -35.09
C PRO A 23 15.76 -27.91 -34.73
N ALA A 24 15.27 -29.15 -34.81
CA ALA A 24 13.90 -29.50 -34.44
C ALA A 24 13.65 -29.34 -32.93
N ASP A 25 14.64 -29.70 -32.08
CA ASP A 25 14.55 -29.50 -30.63
C ASP A 25 14.56 -28.02 -30.26
N ILE A 26 15.33 -27.21 -30.98
CA ILE A 26 15.38 -25.75 -30.81
C ILE A 26 14.03 -25.14 -31.18
N GLU A 27 13.42 -25.57 -32.29
CA GLU A 27 12.10 -25.08 -32.70
C GLU A 27 11.01 -25.48 -31.69
N ALA A 28 11.04 -26.71 -31.19
CA ALA A 28 10.15 -27.17 -30.14
C ALA A 28 10.32 -26.36 -28.83
N ASP A 29 11.55 -26.00 -28.45
CA ASP A 29 11.82 -25.14 -27.30
C ASP A 29 11.30 -23.72 -27.50
N ILE A 30 11.47 -23.14 -28.69
CA ILE A 30 10.97 -21.82 -29.03
C ILE A 30 9.44 -21.77 -28.94
N VAL A 31 8.74 -22.79 -29.46
CA VAL A 31 7.27 -22.86 -29.38
C VAL A 31 6.83 -22.91 -27.92
N ARG A 32 7.41 -23.82 -27.11
CA ARG A 32 7.08 -23.89 -25.68
C ARG A 32 7.34 -22.57 -24.95
N ARG A 33 8.47 -21.92 -25.21
CA ARG A 33 8.83 -20.62 -24.59
C ARG A 33 7.87 -19.50 -25.00
N ARG A 34 7.40 -19.50 -26.24
CA ARG A 34 6.41 -18.53 -26.72
C ARG A 34 5.07 -18.72 -26.03
N ASP A 35 4.64 -19.95 -25.84
CA ASP A 35 3.38 -20.26 -25.14
C ASP A 35 3.45 -19.84 -23.66
N GLU A 36 4.56 -20.13 -22.98
CA GLU A 36 4.82 -19.69 -21.60
C GLU A 36 4.81 -18.15 -21.48
N LEU A 37 5.44 -17.46 -22.43
CA LEU A 37 5.46 -15.99 -22.46
C LEU A 37 4.08 -15.39 -22.72
N ALA A 38 3.29 -15.98 -23.63
CA ALA A 38 1.94 -15.51 -23.90
C ALA A 38 1.06 -15.59 -22.64
N ALA A 39 1.11 -16.71 -21.92
CA ALA A 39 0.39 -16.86 -20.67
C ALA A 39 0.82 -15.83 -19.60
N ALA A 40 2.13 -15.61 -19.45
CA ALA A 40 2.66 -14.61 -18.52
C ALA A 40 2.28 -13.17 -18.91
N LEU A 41 2.24 -12.86 -20.21
CA LEU A 41 1.83 -11.56 -20.72
C LEU A 41 0.34 -11.31 -20.50
N ASP A 42 -0.52 -12.31 -20.67
CA ASP A 42 -1.96 -12.19 -20.40
C ASP A 42 -2.23 -11.91 -18.91
N GLU A 43 -1.51 -12.60 -18.01
CA GLU A 43 -1.56 -12.33 -16.58
C GLU A 43 -1.10 -10.90 -16.26
N LEU A 44 0.04 -10.49 -16.83
CA LEU A 44 0.57 -9.15 -16.64
C LEU A 44 -0.41 -8.10 -17.18
N ALA A 45 -0.99 -8.31 -18.36
CA ALA A 45 -1.92 -7.40 -19.01
C ALA A 45 -3.15 -7.12 -18.14
N MET A 46 -3.70 -8.13 -17.45
CA MET A 46 -4.81 -7.91 -16.50
C MET A 46 -4.39 -7.05 -15.31
N ARG A 47 -3.18 -7.27 -14.78
CA ARG A 47 -2.67 -6.58 -13.58
C ARG A 47 -2.25 -5.14 -13.86
N VAL A 48 -1.62 -4.90 -15.01
CA VAL A 48 -1.19 -3.55 -15.43
C VAL A 48 -2.25 -2.81 -16.25
N HIS A 49 -3.42 -3.42 -16.45
CA HIS A 49 -4.53 -2.75 -17.12
C HIS A 49 -4.81 -1.42 -16.39
N PRO A 50 -4.90 -0.27 -17.10
CA PRO A 50 -5.02 1.04 -16.46
C PRO A 50 -6.17 1.13 -15.45
N LYS A 51 -7.28 0.44 -15.74
CA LYS A 51 -8.43 0.34 -14.84
C LYS A 51 -8.10 -0.39 -13.53
N THR A 52 -7.31 -1.47 -13.59
CA THR A 52 -6.90 -2.26 -12.42
C THR A 52 -5.97 -1.45 -11.52
N ILE A 53 -4.94 -0.81 -12.10
CA ILE A 53 -4.00 0.04 -11.36
C ILE A 53 -4.75 1.16 -10.63
N MET A 54 -5.64 1.87 -11.34
CA MET A 54 -6.44 2.95 -10.76
C MET A 54 -7.39 2.44 -9.68
N ALA A 55 -8.03 1.29 -9.89
CA ALA A 55 -8.91 0.68 -8.91
C ALA A 55 -8.17 0.28 -7.63
N GLU A 56 -7.01 -0.38 -7.74
CA GLU A 56 -6.17 -0.73 -6.60
C GLU A 56 -5.68 0.52 -5.84
N GLY A 57 -5.26 1.56 -6.57
CA GLY A 57 -4.86 2.84 -5.98
C GLY A 57 -6.00 3.48 -5.18
N LYS A 58 -7.20 3.55 -5.76
CA LYS A 58 -8.40 4.09 -5.09
C LYS A 58 -8.78 3.27 -3.86
N ALA A 59 -8.73 1.94 -3.95
CA ALA A 59 -9.03 1.05 -2.83
C ALA A 59 -8.05 1.26 -1.65
N LYS A 60 -6.74 1.37 -1.93
CA LYS A 60 -5.73 1.66 -0.91
C LYS A 60 -5.93 3.03 -0.25
N ALA A 61 -6.26 4.04 -1.05
CA ALA A 61 -6.56 5.38 -0.55
C ALA A 61 -7.80 5.36 0.38
N ALA A 62 -8.90 4.76 -0.09
CA ALA A 62 -10.12 4.61 0.70
C ALA A 62 -9.88 3.86 2.01
N ALA A 63 -9.10 2.76 1.99
CA ALA A 63 -8.74 2.01 3.19
C ALA A 63 -7.86 2.79 4.17
N THR A 64 -7.08 3.75 3.68
CA THR A 64 -6.26 4.62 4.52
C THR A 64 -7.10 5.71 5.18
N VAL A 65 -8.02 6.31 4.41
CA VAL A 65 -9.00 7.26 4.90
C VAL A 65 -9.89 6.62 5.96
N ASP A 66 -10.45 5.44 5.69
CA ASP A 66 -11.34 4.75 6.63
C ASP A 66 -10.64 4.46 7.97
N ARG A 67 -9.41 3.93 7.92
CA ARG A 67 -8.62 3.66 9.14
C ARG A 67 -8.27 4.91 9.94
N THR A 68 -8.09 6.05 9.27
CA THR A 68 -7.61 7.29 9.89
C THR A 68 -8.77 8.20 10.28
N ALA A 69 -9.58 8.60 9.30
CA ALA A 69 -10.73 9.47 9.49
C ALA A 69 -11.85 8.76 10.25
N GLY A 70 -12.12 7.48 9.98
CA GLY A 70 -13.14 6.72 10.72
C GLY A 70 -12.81 6.61 12.19
N ARG A 71 -11.56 6.22 12.53
CA ARG A 71 -11.11 6.18 13.93
C ARG A 71 -11.05 7.56 14.58
N ALA A 72 -10.60 8.58 13.85
CA ALA A 72 -10.58 9.95 14.37
C ALA A 72 -11.99 10.46 14.67
N TYR A 73 -12.95 10.22 13.78
CA TYR A 73 -14.35 10.62 13.95
C TYR A 73 -14.97 9.96 15.19
N VAL A 74 -14.79 8.65 15.36
CA VAL A 74 -15.28 7.92 16.53
C VAL A 74 -14.61 8.43 17.81
N ALA A 75 -13.29 8.65 17.80
CA ALA A 75 -12.57 9.16 18.96
C ALA A 75 -13.01 10.58 19.36
N VAL A 76 -13.27 11.45 18.38
CA VAL A 76 -13.78 12.80 18.62
C VAL A 76 -15.19 12.75 19.20
N ASN A 77 -16.10 11.97 18.60
CA ASN A 77 -17.46 11.83 19.13
C ASN A 77 -17.46 11.27 20.55
N ALA A 78 -16.66 10.25 20.83
CA ALA A 78 -16.55 9.70 22.19
C ALA A 78 -16.10 10.78 23.19
N LYS A 79 -15.14 11.63 22.82
CA LYS A 79 -14.69 12.76 23.67
C LYS A 79 -15.79 13.80 23.87
N VAL A 80 -16.50 14.16 22.80
CA VAL A 80 -17.62 15.13 22.87
C VAL A 80 -18.76 14.59 23.72
N THR A 81 -19.14 13.32 23.55
CA THR A 81 -20.16 12.66 24.37
C THR A 81 -19.76 12.66 25.84
N ARG A 82 -18.50 12.36 26.16
CA ARG A 82 -18.00 12.41 27.54
C ARG A 82 -18.02 13.82 28.12
N ALA A 83 -17.65 14.83 27.34
CA ALA A 83 -17.71 16.23 27.76
C ALA A 83 -19.16 16.68 27.97
N ARG A 84 -20.09 16.29 27.09
CA ARG A 84 -21.52 16.57 27.28
C ARG A 84 -22.04 15.93 28.57
N ALA A 85 -21.65 14.69 28.86
CA ALA A 85 -22.07 13.97 30.05
C ALA A 85 -21.66 14.66 31.37
N SER A 86 -20.56 15.43 31.40
CA SER A 86 -20.19 16.18 32.61
C SER A 86 -20.97 17.49 32.79
N LEU A 87 -21.62 17.96 31.72
CA LEU A 87 -22.36 19.23 31.67
C LEU A 87 -23.88 19.05 31.79
N VAL A 88 -24.39 17.82 31.68
CA VAL A 88 -25.82 17.51 31.87
C VAL A 88 -26.03 16.71 33.16
N ASP A 89 -27.25 16.70 33.67
CA ASP A 89 -27.68 15.85 34.78
C ASP A 89 -28.16 14.47 34.32
N GLU A 90 -28.57 13.65 35.29
CA GLU A 90 -29.04 12.28 35.11
C GLU A 90 -30.30 12.20 34.24
N GLN A 91 -31.08 13.28 34.17
CA GLN A 91 -32.28 13.42 33.34
C GLN A 91 -31.96 14.05 31.98
N GLY A 92 -30.71 14.45 31.75
CA GLY A 92 -30.23 15.05 30.51
C GLY A 92 -30.41 16.58 30.42
N SER A 93 -30.84 17.22 31.50
CA SER A 93 -30.99 18.67 31.59
C SER A 93 -29.63 19.37 31.78
N PRO A 94 -29.42 20.57 31.21
CA PRO A 94 -28.16 21.29 31.35
C PRO A 94 -27.89 21.72 32.80
N ARG A 95 -26.71 21.37 33.33
CA ARG A 95 -26.23 21.86 34.63
C ARG A 95 -25.72 23.29 34.45
N LEU A 96 -26.58 24.28 34.62
CA LEU A 96 -26.27 25.70 34.37
C LEU A 96 -25.03 26.19 35.15
N GLU A 97 -24.85 25.71 36.38
CA GLU A 97 -23.67 25.95 37.23
C GLU A 97 -22.34 25.59 36.53
N ARG A 98 -22.35 24.58 35.65
CA ARG A 98 -21.17 24.12 34.90
C ARG A 98 -21.14 24.66 33.46
N VAL A 99 -22.30 24.74 32.82
CA VAL A 99 -22.41 25.17 31.41
C VAL A 99 -22.04 26.64 31.25
N VAL A 100 -22.50 27.52 32.15
CA VAL A 100 -22.26 28.97 32.02
C VAL A 100 -20.75 29.31 32.06
N PRO A 101 -19.97 28.86 33.06
CA PRO A 101 -18.52 29.09 33.06
C PRO A 101 -17.82 28.52 31.83
N VAL A 102 -18.18 27.30 31.41
CA VAL A 102 -17.57 26.63 30.24
C VAL A 102 -17.87 27.39 28.95
N ALA A 103 -19.11 27.88 28.79
CA ALA A 103 -19.50 28.67 27.63
C ALA A 103 -18.71 29.98 27.54
N LEU A 104 -18.51 30.68 28.66
CA LEU A 104 -17.72 31.92 28.69
C LEU A 104 -16.26 31.67 28.27
N VAL A 105 -15.64 30.61 28.79
CA VAL A 105 -14.27 30.23 28.41
C VAL A 105 -14.20 29.87 26.92
N ALA A 106 -15.17 29.10 26.42
CA ALA A 106 -15.22 28.71 25.01
C ALA A 106 -15.31 29.95 24.08
N VAL A 107 -16.19 30.90 24.41
CA VAL A 107 -16.32 32.16 23.66
C VAL A 107 -15.00 32.95 23.66
N ALA A 108 -14.34 33.07 24.81
CA ALA A 108 -13.08 33.79 24.92
C ALA A 108 -11.97 33.15 24.06
N VAL A 109 -11.86 31.82 24.07
CA VAL A 109 -10.87 31.08 23.27
C VAL A 109 -11.14 31.26 21.77
N VAL A 110 -12.39 31.06 21.33
CA VAL A 110 -12.76 31.19 19.92
C VAL A 110 -12.54 32.62 19.45
N GLY A 111 -13.01 33.61 20.22
CA GLY A 111 -12.79 35.03 19.92
C GLY A 111 -11.31 35.38 19.84
N GLY A 112 -10.50 34.90 20.78
CA GLY A 112 -9.05 35.11 20.81
C GLY A 112 -8.34 34.53 19.57
N VAL A 113 -8.65 33.28 19.22
CA VAL A 113 -8.07 32.62 18.03
C VAL A 113 -8.48 33.36 16.75
N LEU A 114 -9.74 33.74 16.62
CA LEU A 114 -10.22 34.52 15.48
C LEU A 114 -9.51 35.87 15.39
N ALA A 115 -9.40 36.60 16.51
CA ALA A 115 -8.70 37.88 16.56
C ALA A 115 -7.22 37.74 16.16
N MET A 116 -6.52 36.72 16.67
CA MET A 116 -5.14 36.44 16.26
C MET A 116 -5.02 36.11 14.77
N SER A 117 -5.97 35.35 14.21
CA SER A 117 -5.96 34.98 12.80
C SER A 117 -6.15 36.21 11.89
N VAL A 118 -7.03 37.14 12.27
CA VAL A 118 -7.26 38.39 11.54
C VAL A 118 -6.02 39.28 11.63
N ARG A 119 -5.41 39.38 12.82
CA ARG A 119 -4.16 40.16 13.01
C ARG A 119 -3.03 39.65 12.13
N ARG A 120 -2.87 38.32 12.00
CA ARG A 120 -1.81 37.69 11.20
C ARG A 120 -1.97 37.89 9.69
N ARG A 121 -3.18 38.14 9.19
CA ARG A 121 -3.42 38.43 7.76
C ARG A 121 -3.18 39.89 7.37
N ARG A 122 -3.08 40.80 8.35
CA ARG A 122 -2.89 42.24 8.11
C ARG A 122 -1.44 42.70 8.29
N GLY A 123 -0.55 41.81 8.72
CA GLY A 123 0.89 42.05 8.85
C GLY A 123 1.70 41.21 7.90
#